data_AF-A0A2P4UJ32-F1
#
_entry.id   AF-A0A2P4UJ32-F1
#
_cell.length_a   1.000
_cell.length_b   1.000
_cell.length_c   1.000
_cell.angle_alpha   90.00
_cell.angle_beta   90.00
_cell.angle_gamma   90.00
#
_symmetry.space_group_name_H-M   'P 1'
#
loop_
_entity.id
_entity.type
_entity.pdbx_description
1 polymer ?
#
loop_
_entity_poly.entity_id
_entity_poly.type
_entity_poly.pdbx_seq_one_letter_code
_entity_poly.pdbx_strand_id
1 'polypeptide(L)'
;MSGHLAARLVVSISEADVGQRVSLRRRLPTGEYSDVVGVLESWSGGTLHVRRRTGELAEVDAAAMVAAKVVPPAPPRRRPRTS
;
A
#
# COMPACT_ATOMS: atom_id res chain seq x y z
N MET A 1 -11.57 24.84 -5.71
CA MET A 1 -12.30 24.21 -4.58
C MET A 1 -12.12 22.69 -4.70
N SER A 2 -10.92 22.17 -4.44
CA SER A 2 -10.68 20.72 -4.49
C SER A 2 -11.20 20.14 -3.18
N GLY A 3 -12.33 19.45 -3.25
CA GLY A 3 -12.94 18.82 -2.08
C GLY A 3 -11.95 17.88 -1.42
N HIS A 4 -11.50 18.24 -0.22
CA HIS A 4 -10.80 17.31 0.64
C HIS A 4 -11.81 16.26 1.09
N LEU A 5 -11.92 15.17 0.33
CA LEU A 5 -12.39 13.90 0.86
C LEU A 5 -11.55 13.65 2.12
N ALA A 6 -12.17 13.82 3.29
CA ALA A 6 -11.59 13.49 4.57
C ALA A 6 -11.50 11.96 4.68
N ALA A 7 -10.63 11.36 3.87
CA ALA A 7 -10.25 9.97 4.01
C ALA A 7 -9.49 9.87 5.34
N ARG A 8 -10.08 9.18 6.31
CA ARG A 8 -9.44 8.90 7.58
C ARG A 8 -8.10 8.24 7.30
N LEU A 9 -7.02 8.89 7.75
CA LEU A 9 -5.67 8.35 7.71
C LEU A 9 -5.64 7.12 8.63
N VAL A 10 -5.77 5.93 8.05
CA VAL A 10 -5.75 4.66 8.78
C VAL A 10 -4.57 3.84 8.27
N VAL A 11 -3.71 3.44 9.20
CA VAL A 11 -2.70 2.41 8.99
C VAL A 11 -3.27 1.12 9.59
N SER A 12 -3.59 0.15 8.73
CA SER A 12 -4.16 -1.14 9.12
C SER A 12 -3.26 -2.32 8.72
N ILE A 13 -1.96 -2.08 8.61
CA ILE A 13 -0.95 -3.10 8.33
C ILE A 13 0.06 -3.16 9.48
N SER A 14 0.69 -4.31 9.64
CA SER A 14 1.74 -4.59 10.62
C SER A 14 2.85 -5.43 9.97
N GLU A 15 3.91 -5.71 10.73
CA GLU A 15 4.97 -6.64 10.30
C GLU A 15 4.44 -8.04 9.95
N ALA A 16 3.29 -8.44 10.51
CA ALA A 16 2.63 -9.72 10.17
C ALA A 16 2.09 -9.77 8.73
N ASP A 17 2.00 -8.62 8.05
CA ASP A 17 1.52 -8.53 6.67
C ASP A 17 2.64 -8.67 5.63
N VAL A 18 3.87 -8.97 6.06
CA VAL A 18 4.97 -9.31 5.15
C VAL A 18 4.57 -10.50 4.26
N GLY A 19 4.87 -10.39 2.96
CA GLY A 19 4.45 -11.31 1.91
C GLY A 19 3.08 -10.98 1.29
N GLN A 20 2.29 -10.10 1.90
CA GLN A 20 0.99 -9.71 1.37
C GLN A 20 1.10 -8.50 0.43
N ARG A 21 0.11 -8.37 -0.47
CA ARG A 21 -0.03 -7.17 -1.29
C ARG A 21 -0.64 -6.06 -0.45
N VAL A 22 0.02 -4.91 -0.42
CA VAL A 22 -0.42 -3.73 0.32
C VAL A 22 -0.56 -2.53 -0.61
N SER A 23 -1.35 -1.57 -0.17
CA SER A 23 -1.40 -0.21 -0.71
C SER A 23 -1.16 0.75 0.44
N LEU A 24 -0.20 1.64 0.27
CA LEU A 24 0.13 2.66 1.24
C LEU A 24 0.24 4.03 0.59
N ARG A 25 0.01 5.06 1.40
CA ARG A 25 0.26 6.46 1.10
C ARG A 25 1.35 6.96 2.05
N ARG A 26 2.37 7.60 1.49
CA ARG A 26 3.44 8.25 2.24
C ARG A 26 3.51 9.74 1.94
N ARG A 27 4.01 10.49 2.91
CA ARG A 27 4.41 11.88 2.73
C ARG A 27 5.86 11.92 2.24
N LEU A 28 6.12 12.72 1.22
CA LEU A 28 7.47 12.96 0.72
C LEU A 28 8.11 14.13 1.48
N PRO A 29 9.46 14.23 1.50
CA PRO A 29 10.16 15.37 2.09
C PRO A 29 9.73 16.72 1.51
N THR A 30 9.27 16.75 0.25
CA THR A 30 8.72 17.93 -0.43
C THR A 30 7.37 18.40 0.13
N GLY A 31 6.75 17.61 1.02
CA GLY A 31 5.42 17.86 1.57
C GLY A 31 4.28 17.27 0.74
N GLU A 32 4.58 16.76 -0.46
CA GLU A 32 3.63 16.07 -1.33
C GLU A 32 3.33 14.66 -0.82
N TYR A 33 2.31 14.02 -1.40
CA TYR A 33 1.94 12.64 -1.09
C TYR A 33 2.21 11.73 -2.29
N SER A 34 2.65 10.51 -2.00
CA SER A 34 2.89 9.48 -3.01
C SER A 34 2.27 8.17 -2.55
N ASP A 35 1.64 7.47 -3.50
CA ASP A 35 1.03 6.17 -3.26
C ASP A 35 1.94 5.05 -3.78
N VAL A 36 2.06 3.97 -3.00
CA VAL A 36 2.84 2.79 -3.35
C VAL A 36 1.94 1.56 -3.23
N VAL A 37 1.92 0.74 -4.28
CA VAL A 37 1.18 -0.53 -4.30
C VAL A 37 2.14 -1.64 -4.72
N GLY A 38 2.21 -2.69 -3.90
CA GLY A 38 3.16 -3.77 -4.11
C GLY A 38 3.06 -4.84 -3.04
N VAL A 39 3.99 -5.79 -3.06
CA VAL A 39 4.14 -6.80 -2.00
C VAL A 39 5.04 -6.22 -0.92
N LEU A 40 4.63 -6.31 0.35
CA LEU A 40 5.49 -5.97 1.48
C LEU A 40 6.56 -7.06 1.63
N GLU A 41 7.77 -6.82 1.16
CA GLU A 41 8.88 -7.79 1.23
C GLU A 41 9.50 -7.83 2.64
N SER A 42 9.57 -6.69 3.32
CA SER A 42 10.07 -6.61 4.68
C SER A 42 9.47 -5.41 5.42
N TRP A 43 9.43 -5.51 6.75
CA TRP A 43 9.25 -4.39 7.65
C TRP A 43 10.14 -4.61 8.85
N SER A 44 11.13 -3.74 9.02
CA SER A 44 12.02 -3.78 10.19
C SER A 44 12.63 -2.41 10.43
N GLY A 45 12.97 -2.11 11.70
CA GLY A 45 13.63 -0.85 12.04
C GLY A 45 12.84 0.40 11.62
N GLY A 46 11.51 0.32 11.55
CA GLY A 46 10.66 1.41 11.10
C GLY A 46 10.68 1.65 9.58
N THR A 47 11.31 0.78 8.79
CA THR A 47 11.33 0.89 7.32
C THR A 47 10.60 -0.29 6.69
N LEU A 48 9.75 0.02 5.71
CA LEU A 48 9.02 -0.93 4.90
C LEU A 48 9.68 -1.03 3.52
N HIS A 49 9.89 -2.26 3.05
CA HIS A 49 10.32 -2.55 1.69
C HIS A 49 9.15 -3.09 0.89
N VAL A 50 8.68 -2.33 -0.10
CA VAL A 50 7.53 -2.72 -0.92
C VAL A 50 7.98 -2.94 -2.36
N ARG A 51 7.86 -4.18 -2.84
CA ARG A 51 8.13 -4.53 -4.23
C ARG A 51 6.94 -4.18 -5.10
N ARG A 52 7.12 -3.20 -5.98
CA ARG A 52 6.13 -2.82 -6.96
C ARG A 52 5.98 -3.92 -8.00
N ARG A 53 4.84 -3.93 -8.69
CA ARG A 53 4.58 -4.87 -9.80
C ARG A 53 5.62 -4.78 -10.91
N THR A 54 6.26 -3.63 -11.08
CA THR A 54 7.32 -3.37 -12.07
C THR A 54 8.66 -4.02 -11.70
N GLY A 55 8.80 -4.57 -10.49
CA GLY A 55 10.06 -5.08 -9.97
C GLY A 55 10.88 -4.05 -9.18
N GLU A 56 10.49 -2.78 -9.20
CA GLU A 56 11.12 -1.71 -8.43
C GLU A 56 10.85 -1.88 -6.93
N LEU A 57 11.88 -1.72 -6.11
CA LEU A 57 11.77 -1.72 -4.66
C LEU A 57 11.53 -0.30 -4.15
N ALA A 58 10.41 -0.08 -3.47
CA ALA A 58 10.11 1.18 -2.81
C ALA A 58 10.41 1.08 -1.31
N GLU A 59 11.34 1.91 -0.84
CA GLU A 59 11.60 2.12 0.59
C GLU A 59 10.66 3.17 1.17
N VAL A 60 10.03 2.86 2.30
CA VAL A 60 9.08 3.75 2.96
C VAL A 60 9.34 3.75 4.46
N ASP A 61 9.62 4.93 5.01
CA ASP A 61 9.67 5.12 6.46
C ASP A 61 8.25 5.02 7.04
N ALA A 62 8.07 4.20 8.07
CA ALA A 62 6.83 4.04 8.80
C ALA A 62 6.33 5.36 9.39
N ALA A 63 7.24 6.26 9.79
CA ALA A 63 6.91 7.59 10.30
C ALA A 63 6.37 8.53 9.20
N ALA A 64 6.76 8.30 7.95
CA ALA A 64 6.26 9.05 6.79
C ALA A 64 4.96 8.47 6.21
N MET A 65 4.58 7.25 6.62
CA MET A 65 3.37 6.58 6.17
C MET A 65 2.14 7.18 6.85
N VAL A 66 1.17 7.61 6.05
CA VAL A 66 -0.04 8.27 6.56
C VAL A 66 -1.28 7.37 6.45
N ALA A 67 -1.28 6.43 5.51
CA ALA A 67 -2.33 5.43 5.39
C ALA A 67 -1.77 4.17 4.79
N ALA A 68 -2.27 3.02 5.20
CA ALA A 68 -1.92 1.74 4.59
C ALA A 68 -2.98 0.68 4.86
N LYS A 69 -3.17 -0.21 3.88
CA LYS A 69 -4.05 -1.36 3.99
C LYS A 69 -3.52 -2.54 3.20
N VAL A 70 -3.88 -3.75 3.65
CA VAL A 70 -3.77 -4.95 2.83
C VAL A 70 -4.75 -4.86 1.67
N VAL A 71 -4.30 -5.26 0.48
CA VAL A 71 -5.09 -5.36 -0.74
C VAL A 71 -5.28 -6.84 -1.07
N PRO A 72 -6.51 -7.37 -0.96
CA PRO A 72 -6.79 -8.75 -1.36
C PRO A 72 -6.45 -8.99 -2.84
N PRO A 73 -6.03 -10.20 -3.22
CA PRO A 73 -5.91 -10.57 -4.62
C PRO A 73 -7.26 -10.40 -5.32
N ALA A 74 -7.22 -10.14 -6.64
CA ALA A 74 -8.44 -9.98 -7.41
C ALA A 74 -9.33 -11.22 -7.27
N PRO A 75 -10.66 -11.06 -7.06
CA PRO A 75 -11.57 -12.19 -6.93
C PRO A 75 -11.50 -13.12 -8.16
N PRO A 76 -11.75 -14.42 -8.00
CA PRO A 76 -11.81 -15.36 -9.12
C PRO A 76 -12.80 -14.86 -10.18
N ARG A 77 -12.39 -14.89 -11.46
CA ARG A 77 -13.28 -14.49 -12.57
C ARG A 77 -14.48 -15.43 -12.60
N ARG A 78 -15.70 -14.89 -12.46
CA ARG A 78 -16.94 -15.65 -12.65
C ARG A 78 -16.93 -16.26 -14.05
N ARG A 79 -17.12 -17.58 -14.16
CA ARG A 79 -17.28 -18.25 -15.46
C ARG A 79 -18.45 -17.63 -16.24
N PRO A 80 -18.34 -17.45 -17.57
CA PRO A 80 -19.49 -17.10 -18.39
C PRO A 80 -20.59 -18.15 -18.19
N ARG A 81 -21.84 -17.70 -18.06
CA ARG A 81 -22.99 -18.61 -18.11
C ARG A 81 -23.12 -19.06 -19.57
N THR A 82 -22.76 -20.30 -19.86
CA THR A 82 -23.18 -20.94 -21.11
C THR A 82 -24.69 -21.18 -20.99
N SER A 83 -25.45 -20.57 -21.89
CA SER A 83 -26.84 -20.93 -22.16
C SER A 83 -26.91 -22.05 -23.19
#